data_AF-A0A3B9YNS3-F1
#
_entry.id   AF-A0A3B9YNS3-F1
#
_cell.length_a   1.000
_cell.length_b   1.000
_cell.length_c   1.000
_cell.angle_alpha   90.00
_cell.angle_beta   90.00
_cell.angle_gamma   90.00
#
_symmetry.space_group_name_H-M   'P 1'
#
loop_
_entity.id
_entity.type
_entity.pdbx_description
1 polymer ?
#
loop_
_entity_poly.entity_id
_entity_poly.type
_entity_poly.pdbx_seq_one_letter_code
_entity_poly.pdbx_strand_id
1 'polypeptide(L)'
;QENGEMAFFESGKADITPGMADLLGKLTPKLKDLTSKYELMVEGHTDNIPINDEYFGSNWELATARATTVVDFLIREKGFSPMRLAAAGYGEFRPVCPANDTPQCRSQNRRVVFFIKTNAPHKESGPPAEASKKPVAVIGAAGSSGVPAED
;
A
#
# COMPACT_ATOMS: atom_id res chain seq x y z
N GLN A 1 17.90 -10.09 -9.90
CA GLN A 1 18.65 -9.32 -8.89
C GLN A 1 18.42 -7.86 -9.22
N GLU A 2 17.81 -7.09 -8.32
CA GLU A 2 17.69 -5.64 -8.49
C GLU A 2 18.99 -4.98 -8.02
N ASN A 3 19.64 -4.25 -8.92
CA ASN A 3 20.72 -3.34 -8.59
C ASN A 3 20.10 -2.15 -7.83
N GLY A 4 20.63 -1.86 -6.64
CA GLY A 4 20.06 -0.92 -5.66
C GLY A 4 20.14 0.58 -6.00
N GLU A 5 19.86 0.99 -7.23
CA GLU A 5 19.90 2.41 -7.65
C GLU A 5 18.53 3.06 -7.88
N MET A 6 17.44 2.29 -7.95
CA MET A 6 16.09 2.87 -8.05
C MET A 6 15.27 2.57 -6.79
N ALA A 7 15.23 3.54 -5.87
CA ALA A 7 14.25 3.51 -4.80
C ALA A 7 12.85 3.66 -5.41
N PHE A 8 11.95 2.70 -5.16
CA PHE A 8 10.57 2.75 -5.64
C PHE A 8 9.79 3.96 -5.11
N PHE A 9 10.17 4.39 -3.91
CA PHE A 9 9.59 5.52 -3.19
C PHE A 9 10.71 6.40 -2.61
N GLU A 10 10.48 7.70 -2.61
CA GLU A 10 11.27 8.63 -1.80
C GLU A 10 11.06 8.38 -0.30
N SER A 11 12.03 8.79 0.51
CA SER A 11 11.92 8.68 1.97
C SER A 11 10.69 9.44 2.47
N GLY A 12 9.90 8.81 3.34
CA GLY A 12 8.68 9.41 3.91
C GLY A 12 7.49 9.56 2.95
N LYS A 13 7.63 9.23 1.66
CA LYS A 13 6.55 9.40 0.68
C LYS A 13 5.95 8.08 0.23
N ALA A 14 4.69 8.15 -0.20
CA ALA A 14 3.94 7.05 -0.79
C ALA A 14 3.63 7.23 -2.28
N ASP A 15 4.14 8.30 -2.91
CA ASP A 15 3.94 8.57 -4.32
C ASP A 15 4.75 7.64 -5.22
N ILE A 16 4.13 7.20 -6.32
CA ILE A 16 4.80 6.39 -7.34
C ILE A 16 5.73 7.29 -8.14
N THR A 17 7.02 6.95 -8.15
CA THR A 17 8.01 7.63 -8.98
C THR A 17 7.86 7.23 -10.46
N PRO A 18 8.30 8.07 -11.42
CA PRO A 18 8.28 7.70 -12.84
C PRO A 18 9.00 6.38 -13.14
N GLY A 19 10.15 6.15 -12.48
CA GLY A 19 10.90 4.89 -12.62
C GLY A 19 10.12 3.66 -12.14
N MET A 20 9.36 3.80 -11.05
CA MET A 20 8.46 2.74 -10.59
C MET A 20 7.31 2.51 -11.59
N ALA A 21 6.69 3.57 -12.10
CA ALA A 21 5.63 3.45 -13.10
C ALA A 21 6.09 2.71 -14.37
N ASP A 22 7.31 2.99 -14.84
CA ASP A 22 7.93 2.31 -15.97
C ASP A 22 8.19 0.82 -15.67
N LEU A 23 8.71 0.49 -14.48
CA LEU A 23 8.91 -0.90 -14.08
C LEU A 23 7.57 -1.65 -13.98
N LEU A 24 6.56 -1.06 -13.36
CA LEU A 24 5.21 -1.64 -13.28
C LEU A 24 4.61 -1.83 -14.67
N GLY A 25 4.87 -0.92 -15.60
CA GLY A 25 4.51 -1.07 -17.01
C GLY A 25 5.11 -2.34 -17.62
N LYS A 26 6.39 -2.62 -17.38
CA LYS A 26 7.06 -3.83 -17.86
C LYS A 26 6.53 -5.12 -17.21
N LEU A 27 6.12 -5.06 -15.95
CA LEU A 27 5.58 -6.21 -15.22
C LEU A 27 4.09 -6.47 -15.51
N THR A 28 3.36 -5.45 -15.95
CA THR A 28 1.90 -5.48 -16.16
C THR A 28 1.41 -6.69 -16.95
N PRO A 29 1.98 -7.05 -18.13
CA PRO A 29 1.48 -8.19 -18.91
C PRO A 29 1.50 -9.49 -18.11
N LYS A 30 2.63 -9.78 -17.45
CA LYS A 30 2.80 -11.01 -16.66
C LYS A 30 1.92 -11.04 -15.41
N LEU A 31 1.75 -9.89 -14.75
CA LEU A 31 0.84 -9.76 -13.61
C LEU A 31 -0.62 -9.93 -14.03
N LYS A 32 -1.03 -9.46 -15.21
CA LYS A 32 -2.38 -9.70 -15.75
C LYS A 32 -2.65 -11.18 -16.01
N ASP A 33 -1.69 -11.88 -16.60
CA ASP A 33 -1.82 -13.32 -16.84
C ASP A 33 -2.04 -14.09 -15.53
N LEU A 34 -1.28 -13.74 -14.49
CA LEU A 34 -1.40 -14.37 -13.16
C LEU A 34 -2.73 -14.00 -12.46
N THR A 35 -3.14 -12.74 -12.54
CA THR A 35 -4.35 -12.24 -11.87
C THR A 35 -5.65 -12.70 -12.53
N SER A 36 -5.59 -13.29 -13.72
CA SER A 36 -6.73 -13.99 -14.33
C SER A 36 -7.24 -15.13 -13.43
N LYS A 37 -6.34 -15.81 -12.71
CA LYS A 37 -6.65 -16.99 -11.89
C LYS A 37 -6.44 -16.77 -10.40
N TYR A 38 -5.49 -15.93 -10.03
CA TYR A 38 -5.04 -15.78 -8.65
C TYR A 38 -5.22 -14.35 -8.14
N GLU A 39 -5.29 -14.19 -6.83
CA GLU A 39 -5.22 -12.88 -6.20
C GLU A 39 -3.76 -12.40 -6.14
N LEU A 40 -3.54 -11.13 -6.46
CA LEU A 40 -2.26 -10.45 -6.28
C LEU A 40 -2.32 -9.56 -5.02
N MET A 41 -1.45 -9.88 -4.07
CA MET A 41 -1.23 -9.07 -2.87
C MET A 41 0.01 -8.21 -3.05
N VAL A 42 -0.12 -6.92 -2.77
CA VAL A 42 0.95 -5.94 -2.77
C VAL A 42 1.32 -5.65 -1.32
N GLU A 43 2.56 -5.91 -0.95
CA GLU A 43 3.08 -5.67 0.40
C GLU A 43 4.00 -4.46 0.40
N GLY A 44 3.76 -3.50 1.30
CA GLY A 44 4.62 -2.34 1.51
C GLY A 44 5.50 -2.50 2.75
N HIS A 45 6.72 -2.00 2.65
CA HIS A 45 7.73 -2.03 3.71
C HIS A 45 8.45 -0.68 3.84
N THR A 46 8.92 -0.39 5.06
CA THR A 46 9.75 0.78 5.37
C THR A 46 11.12 0.35 5.88
N ASP A 47 12.03 1.30 6.01
CA ASP A 47 13.19 1.15 6.88
C ASP A 47 12.79 1.42 8.34
N ASN A 48 13.78 1.39 9.25
CA ASN A 48 13.60 1.60 10.68
C ASN A 48 13.69 3.06 11.12
N ILE A 49 13.66 4.02 10.20
CA ILE A 49 13.60 5.43 10.58
C ILE A 49 12.16 5.70 11.02
N PRO A 50 11.90 6.12 12.28
CA PRO A 50 10.55 6.41 12.71
C PRO A 50 9.95 7.54 11.88
N ILE A 51 8.72 7.34 11.41
CA ILE A 51 7.93 8.39 10.76
C ILE A 51 6.79 8.82 11.69
N ASN A 52 6.61 10.14 11.77
CA ASN A 52 5.49 10.79 12.44
C ASN A 52 5.43 12.21 11.88
N ASP A 53 4.71 12.38 10.77
CA ASP A 53 4.53 13.66 10.09
C ASP A 53 3.03 13.96 9.87
N GLU A 54 2.73 15.00 9.10
CA GLU A 54 1.35 15.42 8.82
C GLU A 54 0.55 14.40 8.00
N TYR A 55 1.22 13.46 7.32
CA TYR A 55 0.59 12.46 6.43
C TYR A 55 0.55 11.06 7.05
N PHE A 56 1.57 10.70 7.83
CA PHE A 56 1.71 9.36 8.40
C PHE A 56 2.14 9.42 9.87
N GLY A 57 1.29 8.87 10.75
CA GLY A 57 1.58 8.76 12.18
C GLY A 57 2.47 7.58 12.56
N SER A 58 2.75 6.66 11.62
CA SER A 58 3.62 5.51 11.87
C SER A 58 4.16 4.85 10.59
N ASN A 59 5.20 4.03 10.75
CA ASN A 59 5.73 3.22 9.66
C ASN A 59 4.72 2.19 9.13
N TRP A 60 3.75 1.77 9.95
CA TRP A 60 2.63 0.95 9.51
C TRP A 60 1.73 1.69 8.51
N GLU A 61 1.42 2.96 8.78
CA GLU A 61 0.63 3.80 7.89
C GLU A 61 1.36 4.07 6.57
N LEU A 62 2.64 4.47 6.63
CA LEU A 62 3.44 4.70 5.42
C LEU A 62 3.56 3.43 4.55
N ALA A 63 3.85 2.28 5.17
CA ALA A 63 3.94 1.01 4.45
C ALA A 63 2.61 0.66 3.75
N THR A 64 1.49 0.83 4.46
CA THR A 64 0.15 0.51 3.95
C THR A 64 -0.25 1.48 2.83
N ALA A 65 0.06 2.77 2.98
CA ALA A 65 -0.16 3.79 1.97
C ALA A 65 0.58 3.46 0.69
N ARG A 66 1.88 3.13 0.75
CA ARG A 66 2.67 2.71 -0.42
C ARG A 66 2.06 1.53 -1.18
N ALA A 67 1.67 0.49 -0.46
CA ALA A 67 1.02 -0.68 -1.06
C ALA A 67 -0.30 -0.30 -1.74
N THR A 68 -1.09 0.57 -1.09
CA THR A 68 -2.38 1.04 -1.60
C THR A 68 -2.20 1.91 -2.84
N THR A 69 -1.22 2.82 -2.88
CA THR A 69 -0.91 3.63 -4.07
C THR A 69 -0.59 2.75 -5.28
N VAL A 70 0.17 1.67 -5.07
CA VAL A 70 0.49 0.71 -6.15
C VAL A 70 -0.74 -0.03 -6.63
N VAL A 71 -1.58 -0.53 -5.72
CA VAL A 71 -2.85 -1.17 -6.08
C VAL A 71 -3.73 -0.20 -6.88
N ASP A 72 -3.85 1.04 -6.43
CA ASP A 72 -4.64 2.06 -7.09
C ASP A 72 -4.13 2.38 -8.50
N PHE A 73 -2.81 2.51 -8.67
CA PHE A 73 -2.19 2.65 -9.99
C PHE A 73 -2.45 1.45 -10.90
N LEU A 74 -2.37 0.22 -10.38
CA LEU A 74 -2.68 -0.97 -11.17
C LEU A 74 -4.15 -0.98 -11.63
N ILE A 75 -5.08 -0.51 -10.80
CA ILE A 75 -6.50 -0.40 -11.16
C ILE A 75 -6.69 0.69 -12.21
N ARG A 76 -6.27 1.92 -11.91
CA ARG A 76 -6.60 3.10 -12.72
C ARG A 76 -5.81 3.17 -14.01
N GLU A 77 -4.50 2.94 -13.95
CA GLU A 77 -3.61 3.13 -15.09
C GLU A 77 -3.39 1.86 -15.89
N LYS A 78 -3.53 0.69 -15.25
CA LYS A 78 -3.26 -0.62 -15.90
C LYS A 78 -4.51 -1.47 -16.08
N GLY A 79 -5.66 -1.08 -15.52
CA GLY A 79 -6.95 -1.77 -15.72
C GLY A 79 -7.00 -3.16 -15.09
N PHE A 80 -6.37 -3.35 -13.93
CA PHE A 80 -6.54 -4.57 -13.14
C PHE A 80 -7.92 -4.58 -12.48
N SER A 81 -8.50 -5.77 -12.34
CA SER A 81 -9.75 -5.93 -11.59
C SER A 81 -9.49 -5.71 -10.09
N PRO A 82 -10.21 -4.78 -9.42
CA PRO A 82 -10.07 -4.56 -7.98
C PRO A 82 -10.35 -5.82 -7.15
N MET A 83 -11.20 -6.73 -7.65
CA MET A 83 -11.53 -7.99 -6.97
C MET A 83 -10.35 -8.98 -6.92
N ARG A 84 -9.26 -8.71 -7.65
CA ARG A 84 -8.05 -9.56 -7.71
C ARG A 84 -6.87 -8.96 -6.96
N LEU A 85 -7.04 -7.83 -6.30
CA LEU A 85 -5.96 -7.10 -5.66
C LEU A 85 -6.17 -7.00 -4.15
N ALA A 86 -5.08 -7.09 -3.40
CA ALA A 86 -5.03 -6.81 -1.98
C ALA A 86 -3.78 -5.96 -1.67
N ALA A 87 -3.86 -5.13 -0.64
CA ALA A 87 -2.74 -4.37 -0.11
C ALA A 87 -2.49 -4.74 1.36
N ALA A 88 -1.22 -4.80 1.76
CA ALA A 88 -0.82 -4.96 3.15
C ALA A 88 0.43 -4.11 3.43
N GLY A 89 0.50 -3.49 4.61
CA GLY A 89 1.70 -2.82 5.10
C GLY A 89 2.28 -3.57 6.29
N TYR A 90 3.60 -3.71 6.36
CA TYR A 90 4.29 -4.38 7.47
C TYR A 90 5.23 -3.47 8.27
N GLY A 91 5.29 -2.17 7.91
CA GLY A 91 6.26 -1.24 8.45
C GLY A 91 7.70 -1.75 8.29
N GLU A 92 8.48 -1.57 9.34
CA GLU A 92 9.90 -1.92 9.42
C GLU A 92 10.16 -3.38 9.87
N PHE A 93 9.12 -4.10 10.29
CA PHE A 93 9.22 -5.37 11.02
C PHE A 93 9.47 -6.60 10.13
N ARG A 94 9.64 -6.40 8.81
CA ARG A 94 10.04 -7.45 7.85
C ARG A 94 11.22 -6.98 6.99
N PRO A 95 12.40 -6.73 7.57
CA PRO A 95 13.57 -6.27 6.83
C PRO A 95 14.12 -7.40 5.95
N VAL A 96 14.54 -7.05 4.73
CA VAL A 96 15.33 -7.95 3.87
C VAL A 96 16.82 -7.81 4.13
N CYS A 97 17.24 -6.63 4.57
CA CYS A 97 18.59 -6.37 5.03
C CYS A 97 18.56 -6.12 6.55
N PRO A 98 19.01 -7.09 7.38
CA PRO A 98 18.86 -7.03 8.84
C PRO A 98 19.61 -5.89 9.52
N ALA A 99 20.71 -5.40 8.93
CA ALA A 99 21.56 -4.39 9.56
C ALA A 99 20.83 -3.05 9.74
N ASN A 100 20.00 -2.65 8.77
CA ASN A 100 19.16 -1.44 8.68
C ASN A 100 19.85 -0.11 9.08
N ASP A 101 21.18 -0.10 9.15
CA ASP A 101 22.04 0.96 9.68
C ASP A 101 22.77 1.73 8.57
N THR A 102 22.95 1.11 7.40
CA THR A 102 23.51 1.76 6.21
C THR A 102 22.42 2.33 5.29
N PRO A 103 22.67 3.46 4.59
CA PRO A 103 21.75 4.01 3.60
C PRO A 103 21.33 3.00 2.52
N GLN A 104 22.27 2.15 2.09
CA GLN A 104 22.05 1.10 1.10
C GLN A 104 21.07 0.04 1.63
N CYS A 105 21.28 -0.43 2.86
CA CYS A 105 20.41 -1.40 3.52
C CYS A 105 19.00 -0.83 3.75
N ARG A 106 18.90 0.42 4.20
CA ARG A 106 17.61 1.12 4.33
C ARG A 106 16.87 1.22 3.00
N SER A 107 17.59 1.53 1.91
CA SER A 107 17.00 1.58 0.57
C SER A 107 16.37 0.25 0.16
N GLN A 108 17.03 -0.88 0.46
CA GLN A 108 16.49 -2.21 0.19
C GLN A 108 15.25 -2.53 1.04
N ASN A 109 15.18 -2.02 2.27
CA ASN A 109 14.04 -2.22 3.15
C ASN A 109 12.81 -1.37 2.73
N ARG A 110 13.01 -0.19 2.12
CA ARG A 110 11.96 0.62 1.49
C ARG A 110 11.52 0.04 0.13
N ARG A 111 10.77 -1.07 0.18
CA ARG A 111 10.36 -1.84 -1.00
C ARG A 111 8.86 -2.12 -1.03
N VAL A 112 8.38 -2.50 -2.21
CA VAL A 112 7.07 -3.15 -2.39
C VAL A 112 7.29 -4.54 -2.97
N VAL A 113 6.53 -5.52 -2.47
CA VAL A 113 6.61 -6.92 -2.90
C VAL A 113 5.26 -7.37 -3.47
N PHE A 114 5.30 -8.15 -4.54
CA PHE A 114 4.12 -8.71 -5.20
C PHE A 114 4.04 -10.21 -4.88
N PHE A 115 2.97 -10.62 -4.19
CA PHE A 115 2.69 -12.01 -3.87
C PHE A 115 1.46 -12.51 -4.60
N ILE A 116 1.59 -13.65 -5.29
CA ILE A 116 0.46 -14.33 -5.92
C ILE A 116 -0.06 -15.38 -4.95
N LYS A 117 -1.33 -15.26 -4.52
CA LYS A 117 -1.96 -16.25 -3.65
C LYS A 117 -2.50 -17.41 -4.49
N THR A 118 -1.83 -18.55 -4.43
CA THR A 118 -2.18 -19.76 -5.20
C THR A 118 -3.17 -20.69 -4.49
N ASN A 119 -3.37 -20.52 -3.18
CA ASN A 119 -4.10 -21.49 -2.35
C ASN A 119 -5.60 -21.20 -2.21
N ALA A 120 -6.13 -20.22 -2.93
CA ALA A 120 -7.56 -20.01 -3.05
C ALA A 120 -7.87 -19.61 -4.50
N PRO A 121 -8.54 -20.47 -5.31
CA PRO A 121 -9.23 -19.93 -6.47
C PRO A 121 -10.22 -18.91 -5.92
N HIS A 122 -10.09 -17.65 -6.35
CA HIS A 122 -11.04 -16.63 -5.97
C HIS A 122 -12.44 -17.13 -6.37
N LYS A 123 -13.32 -17.35 -5.39
CA LYS A 123 -14.74 -17.59 -5.70
C LYS A 123 -15.19 -16.38 -6.49
N GLU A 124 -15.63 -16.58 -7.73
CA GLU A 124 -16.30 -15.52 -8.49
C GLU A 124 -17.55 -15.08 -7.71
N SER A 125 -17.39 -14.15 -6.76
CA SER A 125 -18.48 -13.30 -6.37
C SER A 125 -18.67 -12.36 -7.55
N GLY A 126 -19.82 -12.46 -8.24
CA GLY A 126 -20.17 -11.57 -9.34
C GLY A 126 -20.00 -10.09 -8.97
N PRO A 127 -20.02 -9.18 -9.95
CA PRO A 127 -19.82 -7.76 -9.70
C PRO A 127 -20.74 -7.30 -8.57
N PRO A 128 -20.28 -6.41 -7.66
CA PRO A 128 -21.15 -5.80 -6.67
C PRO A 128 -22.34 -5.22 -7.44
N ALA A 129 -23.55 -5.66 -7.12
CA ALA A 129 -24.76 -5.03 -7.60
C ALA A 129 -24.63 -3.53 -7.28
N GLU A 130 -24.50 -2.74 -8.34
CA GLU A 130 -24.64 -1.30 -8.43
C GLU A 130 -24.63 -0.56 -7.07
N ALA A 131 -23.50 0.07 -6.75
CA ALA A 131 -23.31 0.87 -5.55
C ALA A 131 -24.45 1.89 -5.38
N SER A 132 -25.45 1.53 -4.57
CA SER A 132 -26.51 2.41 -4.13
C SER A 132 -25.86 3.52 -3.29
N LYS A 133 -25.82 4.73 -3.86
CA LYS A 133 -25.35 5.95 -3.20
C LYS A 133 -26.20 6.21 -1.95
N LYS A 134 -25.73 5.74 -0.80
CA LYS A 134 -26.12 6.31 0.50
C LYS A 134 -24.93 7.08 1.05
N PRO A 135 -25.12 8.33 1.50
CA PRO A 135 -24.02 9.11 2.04
C PRO A 135 -23.54 8.44 3.33
N VAL A 136 -22.22 8.22 3.42
CA VAL A 136 -21.57 7.85 4.68
C VAL A 136 -21.66 9.07 5.59
N ALA A 137 -22.42 8.95 6.68
CA ALA A 137 -22.48 9.98 7.71
C ALA A 137 -21.09 10.07 8.38
N VAL A 138 -20.46 11.22 8.26
CA VAL A 138 -19.26 11.56 9.03
C VAL A 138 -19.69 11.70 10.49
N ILE A 139 -19.18 10.82 11.35
CA ILE A 139 -19.38 10.90 12.79
C ILE A 139 -18.46 12.02 13.29
N GLY A 140 -19.00 13.23 13.38
CA GLY A 140 -18.32 14.35 14.01
C GLY A 140 -18.18 14.07 15.51
N ALA A 141 -16.95 14.05 16.00
CA ALA A 141 -16.66 14.09 17.42
C ALA A 141 -17.09 15.47 17.96
N ALA A 142 -18.21 15.50 18.68
CA ALA A 142 -18.62 16.62 19.51
C ALA A 142 -18.70 16.11 20.96
N GLY A 143 -17.87 16.66 21.85
CA GLY A 143 -17.93 16.33 23.27
C GLY A 143 -16.87 17.06 24.09
N SER A 144 -17.21 18.27 24.55
CA SER A 144 -16.83 18.79 25.88
C SER A 144 -17.42 20.20 26.10
N SER A 145 -18.72 20.26 26.39
CA SER A 145 -19.32 21.32 27.23
C SER A 145 -18.94 21.02 28.69
N GLY A 146 -18.34 21.92 29.45
CA GLY A 146 -19.00 23.07 30.06
C GLY A 146 -19.24 22.78 31.56
N VAL A 147 -18.36 23.29 32.42
CA VAL A 147 -18.45 23.21 33.88
C VAL A 147 -19.47 24.27 34.36
N PRO A 148 -20.44 23.96 35.24
CA PRO A 148 -21.33 24.97 35.80
C PRO A 148 -20.68 25.67 37.00
N ALA A 149 -21.00 26.96 37.15
CA ALA A 149 -20.70 27.78 38.31
C ALA A 149 -21.67 27.45 39.47
N GLU A 150 -21.15 27.42 40.70
CA GLU A 150 -21.94 27.39 41.94
C GLU A 150 -22.18 28.83 42.44
N ASP A 151 -23.34 29.03 43.10
CA ASP A 151 -23.82 30.24 43.79
C ASP A 151 -22.93 30.67 44.97
#